data_AF-A0A958IZI1-F1
#
_entry.id   AF-A0A958IZI1-F1
#
_cell.length_a   1.000
_cell.length_b   1.000
_cell.length_c   1.000
_cell.angle_alpha   90.00
_cell.angle_beta   90.00
_cell.angle_gamma   90.00
#
_symmetry.space_group_name_H-M   'P 1'
#
loop_
_entity.id
_entity.type
_entity.pdbx_description
1 polymer ?
#
loop_
_entity_poly.entity_id
_entity_poly.type
_entity_poly.pdbx_seq_one_letter_code
_entity_poly.pdbx_strand_id
1 'polypeptide(L)'
;VGVNVVVEGTVLGGTTDEDGLFVILQLRPGHYALEAMYIGYADMRVENIRVLVDHTTRIDFSMSQKAVEGSEVIVTAERPVVQKDITSSVQFVGAQELEQLPIIDAKEGLFLQTGVLFDGLTLQGRGGKGEARYAIRGGGQEEVKWYIDGVRTASQVQGVADRGGSFTSVNLNAIEEVQVITGGFNAEYGEAQSGIIN
;
A
#
# COMPACT_ATOMS: atom_id res chain seq x y z
N VAL A 1 2.75 -22.45 -22.62
CA VAL A 1 1.33 -22.79 -22.29
C VAL A 1 1.17 -22.52 -20.82
N GLY A 2 0.27 -21.63 -20.41
CA GLY A 2 0.24 -21.09 -19.06
C GLY A 2 -1.01 -21.47 -18.27
N VAL A 3 -0.85 -21.53 -16.94
CA VAL A 3 -1.95 -21.67 -15.97
C VAL A 3 -2.74 -20.38 -15.96
N ASN A 4 -4.07 -20.48 -15.97
CA ASN A 4 -4.94 -19.32 -15.82
C ASN A 4 -5.09 -18.99 -14.33
N VAL A 5 -4.79 -17.75 -13.94
CA VAL A 5 -4.86 -17.27 -12.57
C VAL A 5 -5.86 -16.13 -12.50
N VAL A 6 -6.92 -16.28 -11.73
CA VAL A 6 -8.01 -15.31 -11.61
C VAL A 6 -8.13 -14.85 -10.17
N VAL A 7 -8.35 -13.55 -9.97
CA VAL A 7 -8.67 -12.99 -8.65
C VAL A 7 -10.16 -13.06 -8.43
N GLU A 8 -10.58 -13.85 -7.45
CA GLU A 8 -11.99 -14.08 -7.16
C GLU A 8 -12.73 -12.78 -6.84
N GLY A 9 -13.95 -12.64 -7.36
CA GLY A 9 -14.78 -11.46 -7.18
C GLY A 9 -14.36 -10.26 -8.04
N THR A 10 -13.34 -10.41 -8.89
CA THR A 10 -12.92 -9.37 -9.84
C THR A 10 -12.84 -9.94 -11.27
N VAL A 11 -12.69 -9.05 -12.25
CA VAL A 11 -12.36 -9.43 -13.64
C VAL A 11 -10.85 -9.46 -13.90
N LEU A 12 -10.05 -9.21 -12.86
CA LEU A 12 -8.61 -9.17 -12.95
C LEU A 12 -8.04 -10.59 -12.83
N GLY A 13 -7.06 -10.87 -13.66
CA GLY A 13 -6.42 -12.16 -13.76
C GLY A 13 -5.23 -12.08 -14.70
N GLY A 14 -4.48 -13.16 -14.79
CA GLY A 14 -3.33 -13.30 -15.66
C GLY A 14 -3.13 -14.75 -16.05
N THR A 15 -2.21 -14.98 -16.98
CA THR A 15 -1.77 -16.31 -17.35
C THR A 15 -0.29 -16.43 -17.06
N THR A 16 0.16 -17.58 -16.55
CA THR A 16 1.58 -17.78 -16.30
C THR A 16 2.39 -17.84 -17.59
N ASP A 17 3.65 -17.41 -17.53
CA ASP A 17 4.61 -17.62 -18.61
C ASP A 17 5.19 -19.06 -18.61
N GLU A 18 6.24 -19.29 -19.40
CA GLU A 18 6.90 -20.61 -19.51
C GLU A 18 7.70 -20.98 -18.25
N ASP A 19 8.09 -19.99 -17.45
CA ASP A 19 8.81 -20.16 -16.19
C ASP A 19 7.84 -20.25 -14.98
N GLY A 20 6.53 -20.12 -15.22
CA GLY A 20 5.49 -20.17 -14.20
C GLY A 20 5.24 -18.85 -13.48
N LEU A 21 5.83 -17.74 -13.93
CA LEU A 21 5.57 -16.42 -13.37
C LEU A 21 4.25 -15.84 -13.90
N PHE A 22 3.53 -15.16 -13.02
CA PHE A 22 2.36 -14.36 -13.37
C PHE A 22 2.43 -13.03 -12.63
N VAL A 23 1.83 -11.99 -13.21
CA VAL A 23 1.70 -10.66 -12.60
C VAL A 23 0.27 -10.18 -12.83
N ILE A 24 -0.39 -9.78 -11.75
CA ILE A 24 -1.71 -9.17 -11.78
C ILE A 24 -1.56 -7.75 -11.22
N LEU A 25 -1.84 -6.76 -12.06
CA LEU A 25 -1.68 -5.34 -11.74
C LEU A 25 -3.03 -4.70 -11.40
N GLN A 26 -2.98 -3.50 -10.80
CA GLN A 26 -4.14 -2.67 -10.49
C GLN A 26 -5.14 -3.32 -9.52
N LEU A 27 -4.63 -4.16 -8.62
CA LEU A 27 -5.41 -4.62 -7.47
C LEU A 27 -5.42 -3.55 -6.39
N ARG A 28 -6.62 -3.22 -5.96
CA ARG A 28 -6.86 -2.32 -4.83
C ARG A 28 -6.39 -2.99 -3.52
N PRO A 29 -5.81 -2.26 -2.56
CA PRO A 29 -5.43 -2.83 -1.27
C PRO A 29 -6.60 -3.56 -0.59
N GLY A 30 -6.35 -4.74 -0.03
CA GLY A 30 -7.41 -5.56 0.55
C GLY A 30 -7.08 -7.05 0.67
N HIS A 31 -8.10 -7.83 0.98
CA HIS A 31 -8.00 -9.29 1.06
C HIS A 31 -8.66 -9.94 -0.15
N TYR A 32 -7.93 -10.84 -0.80
CA TYR A 32 -8.39 -11.56 -1.99
C TYR A 32 -8.18 -13.06 -1.86
N ALA A 33 -8.89 -13.79 -2.70
CA ALA A 33 -8.58 -15.17 -3.03
C ALA A 33 -8.16 -15.26 -4.51
N LEU A 34 -7.18 -16.11 -4.79
CA LEU A 34 -6.74 -16.45 -6.13
C LEU A 34 -7.22 -17.85 -6.49
N GLU A 35 -7.67 -18.03 -7.72
CA GLU A 35 -8.01 -19.33 -8.28
C GLU A 35 -7.11 -19.59 -9.49
N ALA A 36 -6.41 -20.73 -9.47
CA ALA A 36 -5.53 -21.18 -10.52
C ALA A 36 -6.10 -22.44 -11.19
N MET A 37 -6.27 -22.37 -12.50
CA MET A 37 -6.90 -23.40 -13.31
C MET A 37 -6.02 -23.79 -14.48
N TYR A 38 -5.87 -25.10 -14.69
CA TYR A 38 -5.17 -25.62 -15.85
C TYR A 38 -5.65 -27.01 -16.23
N ILE A 39 -5.78 -27.27 -17.54
CA ILE A 39 -6.31 -28.53 -18.05
C ILE A 39 -5.37 -29.68 -17.65
N GLY A 40 -5.93 -30.69 -16.96
CA GLY A 40 -5.18 -31.86 -16.48
C GLY A 40 -4.57 -31.70 -15.09
N TYR A 41 -4.80 -30.56 -14.41
CA TYR A 41 -4.36 -30.30 -13.04
C TYR A 41 -5.58 -30.06 -12.13
N ALA A 42 -5.40 -30.27 -10.83
CA ALA A 42 -6.43 -29.96 -9.84
C ALA A 42 -6.55 -28.44 -9.68
N ASP A 43 -7.78 -27.94 -9.60
CA ASP A 43 -8.05 -26.52 -9.37
C ASP A 43 -7.51 -26.13 -8.00
N MET A 44 -6.78 -25.02 -7.96
CA MET A 44 -6.10 -24.56 -6.76
C MET A 44 -6.61 -23.20 -6.34
N ARG A 45 -7.02 -23.09 -5.08
CA ARG A 45 -7.55 -21.87 -4.49
C ARG A 45 -6.63 -21.41 -3.38
N VAL A 46 -6.17 -20.17 -3.45
CA VAL A 46 -5.33 -19.54 -2.41
C VAL A 46 -6.13 -18.43 -1.75
N GLU A 47 -6.45 -18.57 -0.46
CA GLU A 47 -7.28 -17.62 0.28
C GLU A 47 -6.47 -16.69 1.20
N ASN A 48 -7.09 -15.61 1.67
CA ASN A 48 -6.54 -14.65 2.63
C ASN A 48 -5.27 -13.91 2.16
N ILE A 49 -5.12 -13.72 0.86
CA ILE A 49 -4.01 -12.95 0.31
C ILE A 49 -4.23 -11.47 0.62
N ARG A 50 -3.34 -10.89 1.42
CA ARG A 50 -3.35 -9.45 1.70
C ARG A 50 -2.53 -8.70 0.65
N VAL A 51 -3.21 -7.85 -0.12
CA VAL A 51 -2.60 -6.89 -1.04
C VAL A 51 -2.47 -5.56 -0.31
N LEU A 52 -1.26 -5.00 -0.34
CA LEU A 52 -0.89 -3.74 0.30
C LEU A 52 -0.62 -2.68 -0.78
N VAL A 53 -0.86 -1.41 -0.48
CA VAL A 53 -0.53 -0.31 -1.40
C VAL A 53 0.99 -0.23 -1.64
N ASP A 54 1.38 0.05 -2.88
CA ASP A 54 2.79 0.18 -3.32
C ASP A 54 3.71 -0.98 -2.90
N HIS A 55 3.14 -2.17 -2.70
CA HIS A 55 3.88 -3.34 -2.31
C HIS A 55 3.49 -4.54 -3.16
N THR A 56 4.50 -5.21 -3.72
CA THR A 56 4.28 -6.43 -4.51
C THR A 56 4.13 -7.62 -3.57
N THR A 57 2.89 -8.11 -3.39
CA THR A 57 2.64 -9.35 -2.65
C THR A 57 3.03 -10.55 -3.52
N ARG A 58 4.07 -11.28 -3.12
CA ARG A 58 4.49 -12.51 -3.79
C ARG A 58 3.78 -13.72 -3.19
N ILE A 59 3.13 -14.50 -4.05
CA ILE A 59 2.49 -15.77 -3.70
C ILE A 59 3.04 -16.85 -4.62
N ASP A 60 3.67 -17.86 -4.04
CA ASP A 60 4.14 -19.05 -4.76
C ASP A 60 3.20 -20.21 -4.41
N PHE A 61 2.74 -20.94 -5.42
CA PHE A 61 1.85 -22.09 -5.25
C PHE A 61 2.19 -23.21 -6.24
N SER A 62 1.88 -24.46 -5.88
CA SER A 62 2.15 -25.63 -6.72
C SER A 62 0.88 -26.44 -6.95
N MET A 63 0.59 -26.73 -8.22
CA MET A 63 -0.59 -27.50 -8.62
C MET A 63 -0.24 -28.98 -8.76
N SER A 64 -1.15 -29.85 -8.33
CA SER A 64 -1.03 -31.30 -8.49
C SER A 64 -1.75 -31.77 -9.76
N GLN A 65 -1.21 -32.78 -10.43
CA GLN A 65 -1.83 -33.35 -11.63
C GLN A 65 -3.12 -34.11 -11.26
N LYS A 66 -4.19 -33.89 -12.03
CA LYS A 66 -5.52 -34.47 -11.80
C LYS A 66 -5.51 -35.94 -12.26
N ALA A 67 -5.29 -36.87 -11.33
CA ALA A 67 -5.27 -38.31 -11.63
C ALA A 67 -6.69 -38.93 -11.78
N VAL A 68 -7.70 -38.33 -11.15
CA VAL A 68 -9.12 -38.72 -11.16
C VAL A 68 -9.96 -37.44 -10.90
N GLU A 69 -11.22 -37.37 -11.36
CA GLU A 69 -12.18 -36.32 -10.95
C GLU A 69 -12.21 -36.19 -9.42
N GLY A 70 -11.47 -35.23 -8.86
CA GLY A 70 -11.31 -35.16 -7.41
C GLY A 70 -10.71 -33.84 -6.96
N SER A 71 -11.59 -33.08 -6.30
CA SER A 71 -11.33 -32.08 -5.26
C SER A 71 -10.49 -30.85 -5.60
N GLU A 72 -11.10 -29.69 -5.42
CA GLU A 72 -10.40 -28.40 -5.28
C GLU A 72 -9.41 -28.45 -4.10
N VAL A 73 -8.22 -27.89 -4.30
CA VAL A 73 -7.19 -27.77 -3.26
C VAL A 73 -7.18 -26.35 -2.73
N ILE A 74 -7.58 -26.17 -1.46
CA ILE A 74 -7.59 -24.87 -0.79
C ILE A 74 -6.30 -24.70 0.02
N VAL A 75 -5.55 -23.65 -0.26
CA VAL A 75 -4.38 -23.21 0.51
C VAL A 75 -4.69 -21.87 1.15
N THR A 76 -4.53 -21.80 2.48
CA THR A 76 -4.68 -20.52 3.19
C THR A 76 -3.34 -19.81 3.22
N ALA A 77 -3.26 -18.59 2.70
CA ALA A 77 -2.07 -17.76 2.85
C ALA A 77 -1.95 -17.32 4.32
N GLU A 78 -0.92 -17.79 5.01
CA GLU A 78 -0.59 -17.33 6.36
C GLU A 78 0.16 -15.99 6.29
N ARG A 79 -0.28 -15.01 7.08
CA ARG A 79 0.41 -13.71 7.21
C ARG A 79 1.78 -13.93 7.87
N PRO A 80 2.90 -13.66 7.18
CA PRO A 80 4.20 -13.66 7.84
C PRO A 80 4.25 -12.53 8.88
N VAL A 81 4.68 -12.86 10.11
CA VAL A 81 4.79 -11.91 11.23
C VAL A 81 5.82 -10.80 10.91
N VAL A 82 6.78 -11.09 10.03
CA VAL A 82 7.79 -10.14 9.53
C VAL A 82 7.88 -10.29 8.01
N GLN A 83 7.56 -9.23 7.27
CA GLN A 83 7.80 -9.18 5.83
C GLN A 83 9.30 -8.93 5.61
N LYS A 84 10.04 -9.98 5.23
CA LYS A 84 11.51 -9.91 5.09
C LYS A 84 11.98 -8.97 3.97
N ASP A 85 11.10 -8.67 3.02
CA ASP A 85 11.38 -7.78 1.89
C ASP A 85 11.24 -6.29 2.26
N ILE A 86 10.57 -6.00 3.39
CA ILE A 86 10.46 -4.65 3.93
C ILE A 86 11.67 -4.40 4.82
N THR A 87 12.74 -3.89 4.19
CA THR A 87 13.94 -3.37 4.90
C THR A 87 13.71 -1.96 5.48
N SER A 88 12.60 -1.33 5.08
CA SER A 88 12.21 0.03 5.42
C SER A 88 11.27 0.04 6.64
N SER A 89 11.22 1.12 7.39
CA SER A 89 10.21 1.29 8.45
C SER A 89 8.88 1.73 7.83
N VAL A 90 8.12 0.76 7.32
CA VAL A 90 6.81 0.97 6.69
C VAL A 90 5.70 0.65 7.69
N GLN A 91 4.67 1.47 7.68
CA GLN A 91 3.43 1.25 8.41
C GLN A 91 2.26 1.43 7.45
N PHE A 92 1.25 0.57 7.57
CA PHE A 92 0.05 0.59 6.73
C PHE A 92 -1.16 0.79 7.64
N VAL A 93 -2.00 1.77 7.33
CA VAL A 93 -3.29 2.01 8.00
C VAL A 93 -4.39 1.74 6.99
N GLY A 94 -5.19 0.70 7.23
CA GLY A 94 -6.32 0.37 6.35
C GLY A 94 -7.53 1.29 6.59
N ALA A 95 -8.44 1.36 5.61
CA ALA A 95 -9.69 2.12 5.72
C ALA A 95 -10.48 1.80 7.00
N GLN A 96 -10.59 0.51 7.37
CA GLN A 96 -11.34 0.11 8.57
C GLN A 96 -10.69 0.60 9.87
N GLU A 97 -9.37 0.77 9.88
CA GLU A 97 -8.65 1.34 11.02
C GLU A 97 -8.86 2.85 11.07
N LEU A 98 -8.82 3.53 9.92
CA LEU A 98 -9.14 4.97 9.81
C LEU A 98 -10.58 5.30 10.23
N GLU A 99 -11.55 4.46 9.86
CA GLU A 99 -12.97 4.62 10.24
C GLU A 99 -13.22 4.43 11.75
N GLN A 100 -12.40 3.63 12.41
CA GLN A 100 -12.48 3.42 13.86
C GLN A 100 -11.88 4.59 14.66
N LEU A 101 -11.12 5.46 13.99
CA LEU A 101 -10.53 6.62 14.60
C LEU A 101 -11.52 7.79 14.57
N PRO A 102 -11.61 8.60 15.64
CA PRO A 102 -12.48 9.77 15.68
C PRO A 102 -11.83 10.94 14.91
N ILE A 103 -11.63 10.74 13.60
CA ILE A 103 -10.96 11.67 12.69
C ILE A 103 -11.90 12.09 11.57
N ILE A 104 -11.72 13.30 11.06
CA ILE A 104 -12.52 13.88 9.98
C ILE A 104 -11.73 13.83 8.66
N ASP A 105 -10.41 13.89 8.74
CA ASP A 105 -9.50 13.87 7.60
C ASP A 105 -8.44 12.75 7.74
N ALA A 106 -8.05 12.13 6.63
CA ALA A 106 -7.02 11.07 6.64
C ALA A 106 -5.65 11.53 7.17
N LYS A 107 -5.33 12.82 7.03
CA LYS A 107 -4.14 13.42 7.64
C LYS A 107 -4.14 13.26 9.16
N GLU A 108 -5.31 13.19 9.81
CA GLU A 108 -5.42 13.02 11.25
C GLU A 108 -5.13 11.58 11.69
N GLY A 109 -5.48 10.60 10.85
CA GLY A 109 -5.13 9.19 11.08
C GLY A 109 -3.63 8.94 10.99
N LEU A 110 -2.95 9.65 10.09
CA LEU A 110 -1.48 9.65 10.00
C LEU A 110 -0.81 10.13 11.30
N PHE A 111 -1.43 11.06 12.05
CA PHE A 111 -0.85 11.61 13.28
C PHE A 111 -0.71 10.59 14.41
N LEU A 112 -1.43 9.46 14.32
CA LEU A 112 -1.37 8.41 15.33
C LEU A 112 -0.22 7.43 15.08
N GLN A 113 0.44 7.52 13.93
CA GLN A 113 1.58 6.67 13.65
C GLN A 113 2.86 7.09 14.37
N THR A 114 3.58 6.08 14.84
CA THR A 114 4.86 6.25 15.52
C THR A 114 5.90 6.90 14.62
N GLY A 115 6.51 7.98 15.12
CA GLY A 115 7.56 8.71 14.41
C GLY A 115 7.04 9.87 13.55
N VAL A 116 5.71 10.06 13.47
CA VAL A 116 5.08 11.26 12.92
C VAL A 116 4.79 12.22 14.08
N LEU A 117 5.32 13.43 14.00
CA LEU A 117 5.04 14.52 14.93
C LEU A 117 4.17 15.54 14.22
N PHE A 118 3.02 15.87 14.83
CA PHE A 118 2.15 16.93 14.37
C PHE A 118 2.17 18.08 15.36
N ASP A 119 2.39 19.29 14.87
CA ASP A 119 2.20 20.50 15.66
C ASP A 119 1.11 21.38 15.04
N GLY A 120 -0.11 21.23 15.56
CA GLY A 120 -1.25 22.10 15.22
C GLY A 120 -1.13 23.51 15.79
N LEU A 121 -0.17 23.76 16.67
CA LEU A 121 0.02 25.01 17.41
C LEU A 121 1.52 25.29 17.59
N THR A 122 2.08 26.03 16.63
CA THR A 122 3.24 26.91 16.82
C THR A 122 4.68 26.35 16.64
N LEU A 123 4.98 25.72 15.50
CA LEU A 123 6.32 25.89 14.92
C LEU A 123 6.47 27.34 14.43
N GLN A 124 6.73 28.27 15.34
CA GLN A 124 6.94 29.67 15.02
C GLN A 124 8.09 29.80 13.99
N GLY A 125 7.82 30.37 12.82
CA GLY A 125 8.86 30.88 11.90
C GLY A 125 9.02 30.22 10.53
N ARG A 126 8.33 29.12 10.17
CA ARG A 126 8.56 28.43 8.87
C ARG A 126 7.31 27.85 8.17
N GLY A 127 6.28 28.65 7.89
CA GLY A 127 5.09 28.13 7.18
C GLY A 127 3.96 29.15 7.05
N GLY A 128 3.22 29.06 5.93
CA GLY A 128 2.09 29.93 5.62
C GLY A 128 0.88 29.65 6.54
N LYS A 129 -0.04 30.60 6.62
CA LYS A 129 -1.28 30.43 7.39
C LYS A 129 -2.13 29.32 6.76
N GLY A 130 -2.48 28.28 7.52
CA GLY A 130 -3.42 27.23 7.12
C GLY A 130 -2.80 25.88 6.74
N GLU A 131 -1.49 25.74 6.73
CA GLU A 131 -0.83 24.43 6.51
C GLU A 131 -0.56 23.72 7.83
N ALA A 132 -1.03 22.48 7.89
CA ALA A 132 -0.81 21.54 8.99
C ALA A 132 0.68 21.13 8.97
N ARG A 133 1.43 21.37 10.07
CA ARG A 133 2.87 21.09 10.11
C ARG A 133 3.15 19.73 10.69
N TYR A 134 3.84 18.89 9.91
CA TYR A 134 4.25 17.56 10.29
C TYR A 134 5.76 17.41 10.16
N ALA A 135 6.32 16.55 11.01
CA ALA A 135 7.71 16.12 10.96
C ALA A 135 7.79 14.61 11.11
N ILE A 136 8.63 13.95 10.33
CA ILE A 136 8.85 12.50 10.43
C ILE A 136 10.28 12.27 10.92
N ARG A 137 10.45 11.58 12.05
CA ARG A 137 11.79 11.33 12.66
C ARG A 137 12.66 12.59 12.80
N GLY A 138 12.04 13.74 13.04
CA GLY A 138 12.73 15.03 13.22
C GLY A 138 13.02 15.82 11.95
N GLY A 139 12.73 15.26 10.76
CA GLY A 139 12.82 15.98 9.49
C GLY A 139 11.60 16.86 9.22
N GLY A 140 11.82 18.02 8.61
CA GLY A 140 10.79 19.03 8.35
C GLY A 140 9.81 18.64 7.24
N GLN A 141 8.79 19.47 7.02
CA GLN A 141 7.76 19.23 6.00
C GLN A 141 8.36 19.12 4.59
N GLU A 142 9.37 19.93 4.30
CA GLU A 142 10.14 19.95 3.06
C GLU A 142 10.89 18.64 2.75
N GLU A 143 11.15 17.83 3.78
CA GLU A 143 11.86 16.55 3.68
C GLU A 143 10.90 15.36 3.55
N VAL A 144 9.60 15.61 3.66
CA VAL A 144 8.53 14.62 3.52
C VAL A 144 7.85 14.79 2.18
N LYS A 145 7.57 13.68 1.48
CA LYS A 145 6.89 13.69 0.18
C LYS A 145 5.58 12.90 0.26
N TRP A 146 4.56 13.42 -0.40
CA TRP A 146 3.22 12.85 -0.42
C TRP A 146 2.86 12.38 -1.81
N TYR A 147 2.23 11.21 -1.89
CA TYR A 147 1.79 10.56 -3.10
C TYR A 147 0.28 10.26 -3.00
N ILE A 148 -0.36 10.14 -4.16
CA ILE A 148 -1.71 9.58 -4.31
C ILE A 148 -1.59 8.57 -5.42
N ASP A 149 -1.93 7.31 -5.14
CA ASP A 149 -1.83 6.24 -6.13
C ASP A 149 -0.43 6.21 -6.79
N GLY A 150 0.63 6.49 -6.01
CA GLY A 150 2.01 6.57 -6.49
C GLY A 150 2.38 7.85 -7.25
N VAL A 151 1.47 8.83 -7.38
CA VAL A 151 1.74 10.12 -8.04
C VAL A 151 2.06 11.20 -7.02
N ARG A 152 3.23 11.84 -7.17
CA ARG A 152 3.69 12.89 -6.27
C ARG A 152 2.75 14.10 -6.29
N THR A 153 2.30 14.51 -5.11
CA THR A 153 1.60 15.78 -4.90
C THR A 153 2.60 16.92 -4.62
N ALA A 154 2.21 18.14 -4.98
CA ALA A 154 2.99 19.34 -4.73
C ALA A 154 2.13 20.35 -3.96
N SER A 155 2.69 21.00 -2.94
CA SER A 155 2.01 22.13 -2.31
C SER A 155 2.30 23.36 -3.17
N GLN A 156 1.31 23.80 -3.94
CA GLN A 156 1.41 25.02 -4.73
C GLN A 156 0.66 26.16 -4.04
N VAL A 157 1.23 26.67 -2.96
CA VAL A 157 0.83 27.98 -2.44
C VAL A 157 1.41 29.05 -3.37
N GLN A 158 0.55 29.89 -3.93
CA GLN A 158 0.96 30.92 -4.89
C GLN A 158 2.11 31.78 -4.34
N GLY A 159 3.26 31.77 -5.04
CA GLY A 159 4.45 32.53 -4.66
C GLY A 159 5.36 31.89 -3.62
N VAL A 160 5.14 30.62 -3.24
CA VAL A 160 5.98 29.87 -2.29
C VAL A 160 6.50 28.61 -2.98
N ALA A 161 7.77 28.27 -2.73
CA ALA A 161 8.35 27.00 -3.20
C ALA A 161 7.64 25.81 -2.55
N ASP A 162 7.55 24.67 -3.26
CA ASP A 162 6.91 23.45 -2.75
C ASP A 162 7.60 22.98 -1.46
N ARG A 163 6.87 23.04 -0.34
CA ARG A 163 7.34 22.63 1.00
C ARG A 163 6.89 21.22 1.37
N GLY A 164 6.81 20.34 0.39
CA GLY A 164 6.59 18.91 0.63
C GLY A 164 5.13 18.49 0.66
N GLY A 165 4.28 19.11 -0.18
CA GLY A 165 2.93 18.63 -0.53
C GLY A 165 1.98 18.35 0.64
N SER A 166 0.86 19.08 0.78
CA SER A 166 -0.14 18.76 1.80
C SER A 166 -1.43 18.25 1.17
N PHE A 167 -1.94 17.13 1.69
CA PHE A 167 -3.35 16.74 1.52
C PHE A 167 -4.23 17.72 2.28
N THR A 168 -4.85 18.66 1.57
CA THR A 168 -5.77 19.59 2.22
C THR A 168 -7.20 19.10 2.27
N SER A 169 -7.59 18.04 1.56
CA SER A 169 -8.97 17.52 1.62
C SER A 169 -9.18 16.26 0.78
N VAL A 170 -8.89 15.08 1.33
CA VAL A 170 -9.43 13.84 0.74
C VAL A 170 -10.31 13.16 1.75
N ASN A 171 -11.48 12.81 1.26
CA ASN A 171 -12.50 12.15 2.04
C ASN A 171 -11.99 10.78 2.50
N LEU A 172 -12.15 10.47 3.78
CA LEU A 172 -11.81 9.16 4.34
C LEU A 172 -12.44 8.00 3.56
N ASN A 173 -13.66 8.19 3.04
CA ASN A 173 -14.37 7.18 2.24
C ASN A 173 -13.72 6.91 0.87
N ALA A 174 -12.81 7.77 0.40
CA ALA A 174 -12.09 7.59 -0.86
C ALA A 174 -10.73 6.90 -0.67
N ILE A 175 -10.36 6.55 0.57
CA ILE A 175 -9.05 6.01 0.91
C ILE A 175 -9.21 4.56 1.33
N GLU A 176 -8.49 3.67 0.66
CA GLU A 176 -8.50 2.24 0.95
C GLU A 176 -7.40 1.84 1.94
N GLU A 177 -6.20 2.43 1.80
CA GLU A 177 -5.08 2.24 2.70
C GLU A 177 -4.16 3.47 2.63
N VAL A 178 -3.52 3.82 3.75
CA VAL A 178 -2.45 4.82 3.83
C VAL A 178 -1.16 4.12 4.21
N GLN A 179 -0.12 4.32 3.42
CA GLN A 179 1.23 3.83 3.68
C GLN A 179 2.12 4.98 4.12
N VAL A 180 2.91 4.73 5.16
CA VAL A 180 3.87 5.68 5.70
C VAL A 180 5.21 5.00 5.81
N ILE A 181 6.19 5.56 5.11
CA ILE A 181 7.56 5.07 5.12
C ILE A 181 8.42 6.10 5.84
N THR A 182 8.91 5.74 7.02
CA THR A 182 9.69 6.65 7.87
C THR A 182 11.20 6.49 7.70
N GLY A 183 11.67 5.55 6.87
CA GLY A 183 13.08 5.41 6.51
C GLY A 183 13.40 4.10 5.80
N GLY A 184 14.55 4.07 5.11
CA GLY A 184 14.98 2.92 4.29
C GLY A 184 14.23 2.80 2.96
N PHE A 185 13.64 3.88 2.47
CA PHE A 185 12.92 3.92 1.19
C PHE A 185 13.89 4.07 0.00
N ASN A 186 13.46 3.62 -1.19
CA ASN A 186 14.27 3.60 -2.40
C ASN A 186 14.55 5.01 -2.96
N ALA A 187 15.58 5.13 -3.80
CA ALA A 187 15.95 6.39 -4.45
C ALA A 187 14.92 6.89 -5.47
N GLU A 188 13.93 6.07 -5.84
CA GLU A 188 12.83 6.44 -6.75
C GLU A 188 12.00 7.62 -6.23
N TYR A 189 11.94 7.79 -4.91
CA TYR A 189 11.24 8.90 -4.25
C TYR A 189 12.05 10.21 -4.22
N GLY A 190 13.25 10.21 -4.83
CA GLY A 190 14.07 11.38 -5.11
C GLY A 190 14.43 12.20 -3.87
N GLU A 191 13.85 13.40 -3.76
CA GLU A 191 14.13 14.39 -2.72
C GLU A 191 13.51 14.09 -1.34
N ALA A 192 12.85 12.94 -1.16
CA ALA A 192 12.40 12.53 0.18
C ALA A 192 13.64 12.28 1.07
N GLN A 193 13.70 12.90 2.25
CA GLN A 193 14.82 12.72 3.21
C GLN A 193 14.35 12.16 4.55
N SER A 194 13.10 12.44 4.92
CA SER A 194 12.56 12.18 6.24
C SER A 194 11.44 11.15 6.22
N GLY A 195 10.56 11.20 5.22
CA GLY A 195 9.51 10.20 5.07
C GLY A 195 8.70 10.36 3.80
N ILE A 196 7.95 9.30 3.50
CA ILE A 196 7.03 9.24 2.37
C ILE A 196 5.67 8.81 2.89
N ILE A 197 4.63 9.44 2.36
CA ILE A 197 3.25 9.05 2.62
C ILE A 197 2.57 8.83 1.27
N ASN A 198 1.86 7.72 1.12
CA ASN A 198 0.99 7.41 -0.02
C ASN A 198 -0.38 7.00 0.49
#